data_AF-A0A345T4T1-F1
#
_entry.id   AF-A0A345T4T1-F1
#
_cell.length_a   1.000
_cell.length_b   1.000
_cell.length_c   1.000
_cell.angle_alpha   90.00
_cell.angle_beta   90.00
_cell.angle_gamma   90.00
#
_symmetry.space_group_name_H-M   'P 1'
#
loop_
_entity.id
_entity.type
_entity.pdbx_description
1 polymer ?
#
loop_
_entity_poly.entity_id
_entity_poly.type
_entity_poly.pdbx_seq_one_letter_code
_entity_poly.pdbx_strand_id
1 'polypeptide(L)'
;MPSETDAVLDRWGVLIARTAAPDEIDFAAQVTRAYAAGGRRRQDLFRTSSSAPGSLGGDLATLLPTLLDALAACGDVIRAVLASPAFANTVSAATLLATLSRRPGRSADSDGHPDPDPEQASSEQASSEQAVQAAFAFRDDLVLRGLPTDQADRIAAQLLAELLRSDPADAAAFLIRLTAREPARPAGSGRPGLLRRLRLRFSDSGAPR
;
A
#
# COMPACT_ATOMS: atom_id res chain seq x y z
N MET A 1 1.09 -2.61 27.70
CA MET A 1 0.01 -3.09 26.82
C MET A 1 0.10 -2.33 25.52
N PRO A 2 0.21 -3.00 24.35
CA PRO A 2 0.12 -2.32 23.06
C PRO A 2 -1.24 -1.62 22.96
N SER A 3 -1.29 -0.46 22.30
CA SER A 3 -2.57 0.20 22.04
C SER A 3 -3.39 -0.68 21.09
N GLU A 4 -4.73 -0.60 21.15
CA GLU A 4 -5.61 -1.31 20.21
C GLU A 4 -5.24 -1.02 18.74
N THR A 5 -4.76 0.20 18.49
CA THR A 5 -4.23 0.62 17.19
C THR A 5 -2.96 -0.15 16.80
N ASP A 6 -2.02 -0.34 17.71
CA ASP A 6 -0.81 -1.12 17.43
C ASP A 6 -1.16 -2.58 17.16
N ALA A 7 -2.18 -3.12 17.83
CA ALA A 7 -2.64 -4.49 17.60
C ALA A 7 -3.22 -4.70 16.20
N VAL A 8 -3.93 -3.71 15.63
CA VAL A 8 -4.40 -3.75 14.24
C VAL A 8 -3.21 -3.74 13.27
N LEU A 9 -2.25 -2.81 13.46
CA LEU A 9 -1.05 -2.73 12.62
C LEU A 9 -0.21 -4.01 12.67
N ASP A 10 -0.02 -4.58 13.86
CA ASP A 10 0.75 -5.81 14.05
C ASP A 10 0.12 -6.99 13.32
N ARG A 11 -1.20 -7.17 13.48
CA ARG A 11 -1.96 -8.26 12.86
C ARG A 11 -1.91 -8.17 11.34
N TRP A 12 -2.16 -6.98 10.79
CA TRP A 12 -2.12 -6.76 9.34
C TRP A 12 -0.71 -6.88 8.78
N GLY A 13 0.30 -6.38 9.48
CA GLY A 13 1.70 -6.56 9.10
C GLY A 13 2.06 -8.04 8.96
N VAL A 14 1.74 -8.84 9.98
CA VAL A 14 1.97 -10.30 9.97
C VAL A 14 1.17 -10.99 8.87
N LEU A 15 -0.08 -10.60 8.64
CA LEU A 15 -0.91 -11.16 7.58
C LEU A 15 -0.29 -10.90 6.20
N ILE A 16 0.10 -9.65 5.92
CA ILE A 16 0.72 -9.28 4.64
C ILE A 16 2.03 -10.04 4.43
N ALA A 17 2.87 -10.13 5.48
CA ALA A 17 4.12 -10.88 5.40
C ALA A 17 3.88 -12.37 5.14
N ARG A 18 2.94 -13.01 5.85
CA ARG A 18 2.59 -14.43 5.60
C ARG A 18 2.14 -14.67 4.16
N THR A 19 1.41 -13.73 3.58
CA THR A 19 0.88 -13.88 2.23
C THR A 19 1.93 -13.64 1.15
N ALA A 20 2.77 -12.61 1.31
CA ALA A 20 3.60 -12.12 0.20
C ALA A 20 5.10 -12.09 0.49
N ALA A 21 5.53 -12.11 1.76
CA ALA A 21 6.91 -12.00 2.19
C ALA A 21 7.18 -12.91 3.41
N PRO A 22 7.11 -14.25 3.26
CA PRO A 22 7.14 -15.18 4.39
C PRO A 22 8.45 -15.12 5.18
N ASP A 23 9.56 -14.80 4.51
CA ASP A 23 10.87 -14.62 5.15
C ASP A 23 10.93 -13.37 6.06
N GLU A 24 9.89 -12.53 6.03
CA GLU A 24 9.81 -11.26 6.76
C GLU A 24 8.83 -11.28 7.96
N ILE A 25 8.21 -12.43 8.25
CA ILE A 25 7.17 -12.56 9.27
C ILE A 25 7.65 -12.11 10.66
N ASP A 26 8.89 -12.46 11.03
CA ASP A 26 9.44 -12.23 12.37
C ASP A 26 9.58 -10.73 12.72
N PHE A 27 9.70 -9.87 11.70
CA PHE A 27 9.82 -8.42 11.88
C PHE A 27 8.62 -7.64 11.34
N ALA A 28 7.60 -8.34 10.84
CA ALA A 28 6.48 -7.71 10.14
C ALA A 28 5.75 -6.67 10.98
N ALA A 29 5.41 -7.00 12.23
CA ALA A 29 4.78 -6.07 13.16
C ALA A 29 5.62 -4.80 13.41
N GLN A 30 6.94 -4.96 13.58
CA GLN A 30 7.84 -3.84 13.79
C GLN A 30 7.92 -2.94 12.55
N VAL A 31 8.06 -3.53 11.38
CA VAL A 31 8.13 -2.82 10.10
C VAL A 31 6.84 -2.07 9.81
N THR A 32 5.68 -2.70 9.99
CA THR A 32 4.38 -2.07 9.76
C THR A 32 4.14 -0.88 10.68
N ARG A 33 4.49 -0.99 11.97
CA ARG A 33 4.44 0.16 12.89
C ARG A 33 5.42 1.26 12.52
N ALA A 34 6.65 0.91 12.12
CA ALA A 34 7.65 1.88 11.68
C ALA A 34 7.19 2.63 10.42
N TYR A 35 6.56 1.93 9.48
CA TYR A 35 5.97 2.52 8.29
C TYR A 35 4.79 3.43 8.63
N ALA A 36 3.84 2.96 9.45
CA ALA A 36 2.66 3.73 9.86
C ALA A 36 3.02 4.97 10.69
N ALA A 37 4.09 4.90 11.50
CA ALA A 37 4.61 6.06 12.22
C ALA A 37 5.13 7.18 11.31
N GLY A 38 5.44 6.88 10.04
CA GLY A 38 5.83 7.87 9.03
C GLY A 38 7.22 8.46 9.23
N GLY A 39 7.44 9.61 8.59
CA GLY A 39 8.63 10.44 8.75
C GLY A 39 9.96 9.73 8.51
N ARG A 40 10.92 9.97 9.40
CA ARG A 40 12.25 9.35 9.34
C ARG A 40 12.21 7.84 9.48
N ARG A 41 11.33 7.29 10.34
CA ARG A 41 11.23 5.83 10.54
C ARG A 41 10.84 5.12 9.26
N ARG A 42 9.88 5.66 8.50
CA ARG A 42 9.52 5.14 7.18
C ARG A 42 10.68 5.24 6.19
N GLN A 43 11.39 6.36 6.16
CA GLN A 43 12.54 6.56 5.27
C GLN A 43 13.71 5.63 5.59
N ASP A 44 13.94 5.36 6.88
CA ASP A 44 15.03 4.51 7.34
C ASP A 44 14.87 3.07 6.84
N LEU A 45 13.62 2.56 6.75
CA LEU A 45 13.33 1.24 6.18
C LEU A 45 13.92 1.08 4.77
N PHE A 46 13.79 2.10 3.91
CA PHE A 46 14.27 2.07 2.52
C PHE A 46 15.77 2.40 2.39
N ARG A 47 16.40 2.95 3.43
CA ARG A 47 17.84 3.25 3.44
C ARG A 47 18.66 2.02 3.83
N THR A 48 18.20 1.25 4.81
CA THR A 48 18.87 0.01 5.23
C THR A 48 18.94 -1.02 4.10
N SER A 49 17.99 -1.00 3.18
CA SER A 49 17.97 -1.88 2.00
C SER A 49 18.99 -1.52 0.92
N SER A 50 19.55 -0.30 0.90
CA SER A 50 20.42 0.16 -0.20
C SER A 50 21.90 0.23 0.12
N SER A 51 22.31 -0.04 1.37
CA SER A 51 23.60 0.45 1.89
C SER A 51 24.47 -0.60 2.61
N ALA A 52 24.62 -1.80 2.05
CA ALA A 52 25.64 -2.76 2.50
C ALA A 52 26.68 -3.04 1.38
N PRO A 53 27.82 -2.31 1.34
CA PRO A 53 28.92 -2.61 0.42
C PRO A 53 29.55 -3.94 0.80
N GLY A 54 29.38 -4.95 -0.05
CA GLY A 54 29.88 -6.33 0.16
C GLY A 54 28.83 -7.43 0.10
N SER A 55 27.53 -7.09 -0.03
CA SER A 55 26.47 -8.07 -0.29
C SER A 55 26.55 -8.56 -1.75
N LEU A 56 27.45 -9.50 -2.02
CA LEU A 56 27.48 -10.25 -3.28
C LEU A 56 26.32 -11.26 -3.27
N GLY A 57 25.16 -10.72 -3.63
CA GLY A 57 23.85 -11.35 -3.60
C GLY A 57 22.82 -10.24 -3.51
N GLY A 58 22.51 -9.61 -4.66
CA GLY A 58 21.21 -8.96 -4.82
C GLY A 58 20.13 -9.98 -4.43
N ASP A 59 19.01 -9.58 -3.88
CA ASP A 59 18.06 -8.77 -4.61
C ASP A 59 16.93 -8.42 -3.65
N LEU A 60 16.27 -7.31 -3.92
CA LEU A 60 15.14 -6.75 -3.19
C LEU A 60 15.50 -6.13 -1.83
N ALA A 61 15.39 -4.80 -1.81
CA ALA A 61 14.89 -4.11 -0.63
C ALA A 61 13.75 -4.94 -0.03
N THR A 62 13.75 -5.12 1.31
CA THR A 62 12.71 -5.85 2.05
C THR A 62 11.34 -5.64 1.40
N LEU A 63 10.70 -6.74 1.00
CA LEU A 63 9.48 -6.73 0.22
C LEU A 63 8.35 -6.11 1.02
N LEU A 64 8.29 -6.31 2.33
CA LEU A 64 7.20 -5.80 3.15
C LEU A 64 7.09 -4.26 3.14
N PRO A 65 8.16 -3.46 3.35
CA PRO A 65 8.09 -2.01 3.13
C PRO A 65 7.58 -1.60 1.75
N THR A 66 7.96 -2.32 0.70
CA THR A 66 7.50 -2.07 -0.67
C THR A 66 5.99 -2.34 -0.82
N LEU A 67 5.50 -3.43 -0.24
CA LEU A 67 4.07 -3.77 -0.21
C LEU A 67 3.26 -2.74 0.57
N LEU A 68 3.73 -2.34 1.75
CA LEU A 68 3.09 -1.31 2.58
C LEU A 68 3.03 0.03 1.86
N ASP A 69 4.09 0.37 1.11
CA ASP A 69 4.11 1.58 0.31
C ASP A 69 3.11 1.57 -0.84
N ALA A 70 3.01 0.44 -1.53
CA ALA A 70 2.03 0.29 -2.60
C ALA A 70 0.59 0.28 -2.08
N LEU A 71 0.34 -0.36 -0.94
CA LEU A 71 -0.96 -0.30 -0.26
C LEU A 71 -1.30 1.12 0.19
N ALA A 72 -0.32 1.90 0.67
CA ALA A 72 -0.53 3.29 1.04
C ALA A 72 -0.84 4.16 -0.19
N ALA A 73 -0.18 3.92 -1.32
CA ALA A 73 -0.43 4.65 -2.57
C ALA A 73 -1.85 4.38 -3.11
N CYS A 74 -2.32 3.15 -3.01
CA CYS A 74 -3.66 2.75 -3.47
C CYS A 74 -4.75 2.82 -2.38
N GLY A 75 -4.41 3.27 -1.17
CA GLY A 75 -5.28 3.15 0.00
C GLY A 75 -6.64 3.85 -0.16
N ASP A 76 -6.71 4.98 -0.86
CA ASP A 76 -7.97 5.67 -1.12
C ASP A 76 -8.92 4.84 -2.00
N VAL A 77 -8.38 4.23 -3.05
CA VAL A 77 -9.14 3.38 -3.98
C VAL A 77 -9.61 2.11 -3.28
N ILE A 78 -8.73 1.44 -2.52
CA ILE A 78 -9.09 0.22 -1.80
C ILE A 78 -10.14 0.50 -0.72
N ARG A 79 -10.04 1.64 0.00
CA ARG A 79 -11.06 2.03 0.98
C ARG A 79 -12.42 2.33 0.35
N ALA A 80 -12.44 2.93 -0.84
CA ALA A 80 -13.71 3.15 -1.56
C ALA A 80 -14.41 1.81 -1.86
N VAL A 81 -13.65 0.77 -2.24
CA VAL A 81 -14.17 -0.59 -2.44
C VAL A 81 -14.70 -1.17 -1.12
N LEU A 82 -13.93 -1.08 -0.03
CA LEU A 82 -14.34 -1.60 1.29
C LEU A 82 -15.57 -0.89 1.86
N ALA A 83 -15.78 0.39 1.51
CA ALA A 83 -16.93 1.18 1.93
C ALA A 83 -18.16 0.99 1.05
N SER A 84 -18.06 0.30 -0.09
CA SER A 84 -19.20 0.09 -0.98
C SER A 84 -20.24 -0.82 -0.31
N PRO A 85 -21.53 -0.45 -0.27
CA PRO A 85 -22.60 -1.28 0.29
C PRO A 85 -22.70 -2.66 -0.37
N ALA A 86 -22.32 -2.76 -1.65
CA ALA A 86 -22.31 -4.02 -2.37
C ALA A 86 -21.21 -4.96 -1.86
N PHE A 87 -20.18 -4.47 -1.15
CA PHE A 87 -19.13 -5.31 -0.54
C PHE A 87 -19.70 -6.33 0.46
N ALA A 88 -20.70 -5.92 1.24
CA ALA A 88 -21.39 -6.82 2.18
C ALA A 88 -22.12 -7.98 1.47
N ASN A 89 -22.47 -7.82 0.18
CA ASN A 89 -23.18 -8.81 -0.64
C ASN A 89 -22.26 -9.54 -1.66
N THR A 90 -21.16 -8.93 -2.11
CA THR A 90 -20.31 -9.41 -3.22
C THR A 90 -19.22 -10.40 -2.80
N VAL A 91 -18.84 -10.50 -1.53
CA VAL A 91 -17.93 -11.58 -1.08
C VAL A 91 -18.52 -12.96 -1.43
N SER A 92 -19.85 -13.11 -1.45
CA SER A 92 -20.53 -14.31 -1.92
C SER A 92 -20.39 -14.52 -3.43
N ALA A 93 -20.54 -13.47 -4.25
CA ALA A 93 -20.49 -13.54 -5.72
C ALA A 93 -19.06 -13.73 -6.25
N ALA A 94 -18.06 -13.05 -5.67
CA ALA A 94 -16.66 -13.19 -6.06
C ALA A 94 -16.09 -14.56 -5.68
N THR A 95 -16.52 -15.13 -4.55
CA THR A 95 -16.17 -16.51 -4.18
C THR A 95 -16.81 -17.51 -5.15
N LEU A 96 -18.07 -17.29 -5.55
CA LEU A 96 -18.74 -18.08 -6.60
C LEU A 96 -18.02 -17.98 -7.95
N LEU A 97 -17.67 -16.79 -8.41
CA LEU A 97 -16.91 -16.58 -9.66
C LEU A 97 -15.51 -17.20 -9.60
N ALA A 98 -14.77 -17.05 -8.50
CA ALA A 98 -13.47 -17.68 -8.33
C ALA A 98 -13.55 -19.22 -8.28
N THR A 99 -14.63 -19.79 -7.73
CA THR A 99 -14.88 -21.24 -7.79
C THR A 99 -15.31 -21.71 -9.18
N LEU A 100 -16.06 -20.90 -9.93
CA LEU A 100 -16.47 -21.20 -11.31
C LEU A 100 -15.31 -21.09 -12.30
N SER A 101 -14.43 -20.09 -12.16
CA SER A 101 -13.23 -19.91 -12.98
C SER A 101 -12.17 -21.01 -12.77
N ARG A 102 -12.27 -21.80 -11.70
CA ARG A 102 -11.43 -22.99 -11.47
C ARG A 102 -11.92 -24.26 -12.15
N ARG A 103 -13.08 -24.25 -12.81
CA ARG A 103 -13.65 -25.43 -13.47
C ARG A 103 -13.73 -25.19 -15.00
N PRO A 104 -12.74 -25.61 -15.80
CA PRO A 104 -12.91 -25.61 -17.24
C PRO A 104 -13.85 -26.77 -17.60
N GLY A 105 -15.04 -26.42 -18.07
CA GLY A 105 -15.98 -27.36 -18.68
C GLY A 105 -17.11 -27.79 -17.75
N ARG A 106 -18.21 -27.05 -17.78
CA ARG A 106 -19.54 -27.63 -17.98
C ARG A 106 -20.52 -26.53 -18.37
N SER A 107 -20.94 -26.53 -19.64
CA SER A 107 -22.24 -25.98 -20.03
C SER A 107 -23.30 -26.75 -19.27
N ALA A 108 -24.17 -26.04 -18.55
CA ALA A 108 -25.46 -26.54 -18.13
C ALA A 108 -26.37 -25.35 -17.87
N ASP A 109 -27.56 -25.44 -18.44
CA ASP A 109 -28.71 -24.56 -18.29
C ASP A 109 -28.91 -24.04 -16.86
N SER A 110 -29.42 -22.82 -16.77
CA SER A 110 -30.13 -22.37 -15.57
C SER A 110 -31.39 -21.63 -16.01
N ASP A 111 -32.43 -22.42 -16.19
CA ASP A 111 -33.82 -22.04 -15.93
C ASP A 111 -33.96 -21.57 -14.46
N GLY A 112 -34.65 -20.45 -14.27
CA GLY A 112 -35.32 -20.09 -13.01
C GLY A 112 -34.43 -19.51 -11.91
N HIS A 113 -34.10 -18.22 -11.99
CA HIS A 113 -33.80 -17.41 -10.81
C HIS A 113 -34.68 -16.16 -10.78
N PRO A 114 -35.15 -15.71 -9.59
CA PRO A 114 -35.96 -14.51 -9.45
C PRO A 114 -35.18 -13.31 -10.00
N ASP A 115 -35.87 -12.50 -10.79
CA ASP A 115 -35.33 -11.33 -11.46
C ASP A 115 -34.73 -10.37 -10.41
N PRO A 116 -33.40 -10.16 -10.39
CA PRO A 116 -32.80 -9.19 -9.49
C PRO A 116 -33.26 -7.80 -9.88
N ASP A 117 -33.60 -6.97 -8.88
CA ASP A 117 -33.99 -5.58 -9.11
C ASP A 117 -32.88 -4.87 -9.92
N PRO A 118 -33.19 -4.25 -11.07
CA PRO A 118 -32.18 -3.68 -11.97
C PRO A 118 -31.28 -2.63 -11.31
N GLU A 119 -31.75 -1.97 -10.24
CA GLU A 119 -30.93 -1.04 -9.46
C GLU A 119 -29.87 -1.75 -8.60
N GLN A 120 -30.16 -2.94 -8.09
CA GLN A 120 -29.21 -3.76 -7.33
C GLN A 120 -28.15 -4.37 -8.23
N ALA A 121 -28.54 -4.92 -9.39
CA ALA A 121 -27.61 -5.49 -10.35
C ALA A 121 -26.58 -4.48 -10.86
N SER A 122 -27.01 -3.24 -11.10
CA SER A 122 -26.14 -2.14 -11.55
C SER A 122 -25.14 -1.72 -10.46
N SER A 123 -25.57 -1.71 -9.19
CA SER A 123 -24.74 -1.32 -8.04
C SER A 123 -23.67 -2.38 -7.71
N GLU A 124 -24.02 -3.66 -7.86
CA GLU A 124 -23.09 -4.78 -7.69
C GLU A 124 -22.03 -4.83 -8.79
N GLN A 125 -22.42 -4.62 -10.04
CA GLN A 125 -21.50 -4.54 -11.18
C GLN A 125 -20.48 -3.41 -11.01
N ALA A 126 -20.95 -2.19 -10.67
CA ALA A 126 -20.07 -1.05 -10.45
C ALA A 126 -19.06 -1.30 -9.32
N SER A 127 -19.46 -2.03 -8.27
CA SER A 127 -18.58 -2.37 -7.15
C SER A 127 -17.55 -3.46 -7.52
N SER A 128 -17.94 -4.42 -8.35
CA SER A 128 -17.01 -5.41 -8.92
C SER A 128 -15.97 -4.73 -9.82
N GLU A 129 -16.37 -3.78 -10.65
CA GLU A 129 -15.46 -3.00 -11.49
C GLU A 129 -14.47 -2.19 -10.65
N GLN A 130 -14.93 -1.57 -9.56
CA GLN A 130 -14.07 -0.84 -8.63
C GLN A 130 -13.04 -1.76 -7.94
N ALA A 131 -13.44 -2.97 -7.54
CA ALA A 131 -12.52 -3.94 -6.95
C ALA A 131 -11.44 -4.39 -7.95
N VAL A 132 -11.84 -4.64 -9.20
CA VAL A 132 -10.90 -4.98 -10.29
C VAL A 132 -9.94 -3.81 -10.57
N GLN A 133 -10.46 -2.59 -10.61
CA GLN A 133 -9.63 -1.39 -10.81
C GLN A 133 -8.64 -1.19 -9.66
N ALA A 134 -9.05 -1.45 -8.41
CA ALA A 134 -8.16 -1.39 -7.25
C ALA A 134 -7.05 -2.44 -7.35
N ALA A 135 -7.36 -3.66 -7.82
CA ALA A 135 -6.38 -4.72 -8.04
C ALA A 135 -5.34 -4.30 -9.08
N PHE A 136 -5.77 -3.75 -10.22
CA PHE A 136 -4.86 -3.28 -11.27
C PHE A 136 -3.99 -2.12 -10.81
N ALA A 137 -4.58 -1.12 -10.13
CA ALA A 137 -3.82 0.00 -9.58
C ALA A 137 -2.74 -0.47 -8.61
N PHE A 138 -3.07 -1.41 -7.71
CA PHE A 138 -2.11 -1.96 -6.76
C PHE A 138 -1.00 -2.76 -7.44
N ARG A 139 -1.36 -3.59 -8.43
CA ARG A 139 -0.40 -4.35 -9.24
C ARG A 139 0.55 -3.45 -10.02
N ASP A 140 0.03 -2.44 -10.72
CA ASP A 140 0.86 -1.51 -11.49
C ASP A 140 1.83 -0.75 -10.58
N ASP A 141 1.39 -0.40 -9.38
CA ASP A 141 2.22 0.28 -8.38
C ASP A 141 3.36 -0.61 -7.82
N LEU A 142 3.12 -1.94 -7.72
CA LEU A 142 4.15 -2.93 -7.40
C LEU A 142 5.17 -3.09 -8.54
N VAL A 143 4.70 -3.13 -9.79
CA VAL A 143 5.59 -3.20 -10.98
C VAL A 143 6.47 -1.96 -11.07
N LEU A 144 5.92 -0.76 -10.80
CA LEU A 144 6.68 0.48 -10.75
C LEU A 144 7.78 0.46 -9.68
N ARG A 145 7.62 -0.35 -8.63
CA ARG A 145 8.61 -0.56 -7.56
C ARG A 145 9.60 -1.71 -7.85
N GLY A 146 9.53 -2.28 -9.04
CA GLY A 146 10.50 -3.27 -9.52
C GLY A 146 10.11 -4.72 -9.29
N LEU A 147 8.87 -5.01 -8.85
CA LEU A 147 8.41 -6.40 -8.81
C LEU A 147 8.18 -6.94 -10.24
N PRO A 148 8.59 -8.20 -10.52
CA PRO A 148 8.20 -8.88 -11.74
C PRO A 148 6.68 -8.95 -11.89
N THR A 149 6.17 -8.72 -13.10
CA THR A 149 4.73 -8.65 -13.38
C THR A 149 3.94 -9.86 -12.84
N ASP A 150 4.41 -11.09 -13.08
CA ASP A 150 3.75 -12.32 -12.61
C ASP A 150 3.71 -12.44 -11.07
N GLN A 151 4.70 -11.84 -10.40
CA GLN A 151 4.76 -11.80 -8.94
C GLN A 151 3.83 -10.69 -8.41
N ALA A 152 3.84 -9.52 -9.02
CA ALA A 152 2.95 -8.41 -8.70
C ALA A 152 1.47 -8.81 -8.86
N ASP A 153 1.12 -9.51 -9.95
CA ASP A 153 -0.24 -10.01 -10.21
C ASP A 153 -0.71 -10.96 -9.11
N ARG A 154 0.11 -11.96 -8.74
CA ARG A 154 -0.24 -12.92 -7.69
C ARG A 154 -0.39 -12.24 -6.33
N ILE A 155 0.56 -11.38 -5.96
CA ILE A 155 0.54 -10.67 -4.68
C ILE A 155 -0.66 -9.74 -4.59
N ALA A 156 -0.94 -8.98 -5.64
CA ALA A 156 -2.07 -8.05 -5.67
C ALA A 156 -3.40 -8.79 -5.50
N ALA A 157 -3.60 -9.88 -6.23
CA ALA A 157 -4.80 -10.70 -6.12
C ALA A 157 -4.94 -11.32 -4.72
N GLN A 158 -3.86 -11.86 -4.14
CA GLN A 158 -3.91 -12.49 -2.82
C GLN A 158 -4.17 -11.48 -1.69
N LEU A 159 -3.46 -10.36 -1.66
CA LEU A 159 -3.63 -9.35 -0.64
C LEU A 159 -5.00 -8.67 -0.73
N LEU A 160 -5.49 -8.40 -1.94
CA LEU A 160 -6.84 -7.88 -2.09
C LEU A 160 -7.88 -8.92 -1.63
N ALA A 161 -7.72 -10.19 -1.98
CA ALA A 161 -8.62 -11.24 -1.49
C ALA A 161 -8.61 -11.36 0.05
N GLU A 162 -7.45 -11.20 0.71
CA GLU A 162 -7.37 -11.17 2.17
C GLU A 162 -8.08 -9.94 2.77
N LEU A 163 -7.89 -8.76 2.17
CA LEU A 163 -8.59 -7.54 2.57
C LEU A 163 -10.10 -7.70 2.44
N LEU A 164 -10.55 -8.30 1.34
CA LEU A 164 -11.97 -8.53 1.05
C LEU A 164 -12.60 -9.65 1.91
N ARG A 165 -11.82 -10.60 2.44
CA ARG A 165 -12.32 -11.61 3.39
C ARG A 165 -12.32 -11.17 4.84
N SER A 166 -11.52 -10.17 5.16
CA SER A 166 -11.39 -9.65 6.53
C SER A 166 -12.57 -8.73 6.87
N ASP A 167 -12.67 -8.36 8.15
CA ASP A 167 -13.65 -7.34 8.56
C ASP A 167 -13.35 -6.01 7.82
N PRO A 168 -14.31 -5.46 7.04
CA PRO A 168 -14.10 -4.22 6.30
C PRO A 168 -13.73 -3.05 7.21
N ALA A 169 -14.26 -3.00 8.43
CA ALA A 169 -13.95 -1.93 9.37
C ALA A 169 -12.49 -2.02 9.84
N ASP A 170 -12.00 -3.23 10.11
CA ASP A 170 -10.62 -3.48 10.52
C ASP A 170 -9.62 -3.21 9.38
N ALA A 171 -9.94 -3.67 8.17
CA ALA A 171 -9.14 -3.40 6.96
C ALA A 171 -9.09 -1.89 6.64
N ALA A 172 -10.23 -1.20 6.74
CA ALA A 172 -10.28 0.25 6.55
C ALA A 172 -9.49 0.99 7.63
N ALA A 173 -9.59 0.58 8.90
CA ALA A 173 -8.82 1.15 10.00
C ALA A 173 -7.31 1.00 9.77
N PHE A 174 -6.86 -0.18 9.32
CA PHE A 174 -5.48 -0.42 8.90
C PHE A 174 -5.04 0.55 7.79
N LEU A 175 -5.80 0.64 6.70
CA LEU A 175 -5.46 1.52 5.57
C LEU A 175 -5.46 3.01 5.96
N ILE A 176 -6.38 3.45 6.82
CA ILE A 176 -6.39 4.82 7.36
C ILE A 176 -5.09 5.10 8.12
N ARG A 177 -4.60 4.16 8.93
CA ARG A 177 -3.34 4.33 9.68
C ARG A 177 -2.11 4.30 8.78
N LEU A 178 -2.13 3.47 7.75
CA LEU A 178 -1.04 3.37 6.78
C LEU A 178 -0.91 4.66 5.93
N THR A 179 -2.07 5.21 5.54
CA THR A 179 -2.18 6.43 4.71
C THR A 179 -2.16 7.73 5.49
N ALA A 180 -2.30 7.68 6.83
CA ALA A 180 -2.19 8.85 7.70
C ALA A 180 -0.84 9.52 7.46
N ARG A 181 -0.85 10.54 6.59
CA ARG A 181 0.32 11.36 6.31
C ARG A 181 0.69 12.04 7.62
N GLU A 182 1.96 11.93 8.03
CA GLU A 182 2.48 12.85 9.03
C GLU A 182 2.20 14.26 8.49
N PRO A 183 1.58 15.17 9.27
CA PRO A 183 1.49 16.56 8.86
C PRO A 183 2.90 17.03 8.53
N ALA A 184 3.07 17.65 7.35
CA ALA A 184 4.35 18.21 6.94
C ALA A 184 4.90 18.98 8.13
N ARG A 185 6.05 18.55 8.67
CA ARG A 185 6.73 19.34 9.71
C ARG A 185 6.84 20.74 9.14
N PRO A 186 6.35 21.79 9.83
CA PRO A 186 6.70 23.13 9.43
C PRO A 186 8.23 23.17 9.38
N ALA A 187 8.77 23.61 8.25
CA ALA A 187 10.20 23.80 8.05
C ALA A 187 10.68 24.84 9.07
N GLY A 188 10.99 24.38 10.28
CA GLY A 188 11.32 25.22 11.42
C GLY A 188 12.71 24.91 11.92
N SER A 189 13.56 25.94 11.89
CA SER A 189 14.87 26.06 12.54
C SER A 189 16.12 25.57 11.78
N GLY A 190 16.22 25.96 10.51
CA GLY A 190 17.53 26.30 9.95
C GLY A 190 18.06 27.56 10.67
N ARG A 191 18.97 27.37 11.61
CA ARG A 191 19.68 28.42 12.38
C ARG A 191 20.19 29.57 11.49
N PRO A 192 19.96 30.85 11.85
CA PRO A 192 20.75 31.96 11.32
C PRO A 192 22.06 32.01 12.11
N GLY A 193 23.12 31.39 11.60
CA GLY A 193 24.42 31.41 12.26
C GLY A 193 25.54 31.02 11.32
N LEU A 194 26.50 31.94 11.20
CA LEU A 194 27.81 31.79 10.55
C LEU A 194 27.84 31.85 9.02
N LEU A 195 27.66 33.05 8.46
CA LEU A 195 28.69 33.60 7.55
C LEU A 195 29.00 35.04 7.92
N ARG A 196 29.96 35.09 8.83
CA ARG A 196 30.82 36.21 9.19
C ARG A 196 31.57 36.68 7.93
N ARG A 197 31.52 37.99 7.67
CA ARG A 197 32.58 38.83 7.08
C ARG A 197 33.31 38.29 5.84
N LEU A 198 33.16 39.01 4.72
CA LEU A 198 34.27 39.54 3.93
C LEU A 198 33.75 40.72 3.10
N ARG A 199 33.73 41.90 3.72
CA ARG A 199 33.63 43.18 3.02
C ARG A 199 35.07 43.69 2.86
N LEU A 200 35.73 43.25 1.80
CA LEU A 200 36.94 43.89 1.26
C LEU A 200 36.43 44.73 0.07
N ARG A 201 36.33 46.07 0.16
CA ARG A 201 37.43 47.02 -0.13
C ARG A 201 38.26 46.55 -1.32
N PHE A 202 38.01 47.11 -2.50
CA PHE A 202 39.00 47.69 -3.44
C PHE A 202 38.35 47.86 -4.82
N SER A 203 38.07 49.12 -5.18
CA SER A 203 38.20 49.67 -6.54
C SER A 203 37.81 51.14 -6.49
N ASP A 204 38.66 51.90 -5.81
CA ASP A 204 38.87 53.29 -6.15
C ASP A 204 40.33 53.36 -6.61
N SER A 205 40.53 53.44 -7.92
CA SER A 205 41.83 53.73 -8.51
C SER A 205 41.57 54.56 -9.75
N GLY A 206 41.71 55.87 -9.59
CA GLY A 206 41.74 56.82 -10.67
C GLY A 206 42.81 56.46 -11.69
N ALA A 207 42.50 56.73 -12.95
CA ALA A 207 43.46 56.78 -14.04
C ALA A 207 43.96 58.23 -14.19
N PRO A 208 45.28 58.46 -14.15
CA PRO A 208 45.87 59.72 -14.56
C PRO A 208 46.32 59.67 -16.02
N ARG A 209 45.82 60.62 -16.82
CA ARG A 209 46.57 61.61 -17.63
C ARG A 209 45.78 62.02 -18.87
#